data_AF-A0A662LY99-F1
#
_entry.id   AF-A0A662LY99-F1
#
_cell.length_a   1.000
_cell.length_b   1.000
_cell.length_c   1.000
_cell.angle_alpha   90.00
_cell.angle_beta   90.00
_cell.angle_gamma   90.00
#
_symmetry.space_group_name_H-M   'P 1'
#
loop_
_entity.id
_entity.type
_entity.pdbx_description
1 polymer ?
#
loop_
_entity_poly.entity_id
_entity_poly.type
_entity_poly.pdbx_seq_one_letter_code
_entity_poly.pdbx_strand_id
1 'polypeptide(L)'
;MHEVEKVLYWILAGTMGGINRARILKELLKKPQNTNQISKNLDLDFKTIQYHLGVLEKNGLVTYKGGGGFAKLYFATQMLEDHIESFHDILEDIEEQLQKKKKKVKK
;
A
#
# COMPACT_ATOMS: atom_id res chain seq x y z
N MET A 1 -4.83 0.34 20.47
CA MET A 1 -4.67 -0.03 19.06
C MET A 1 -5.92 -0.76 18.61
N HIS A 2 -6.71 -0.11 17.76
CA HIS A 2 -7.95 -0.66 17.19
C HIS A 2 -7.63 -1.83 16.24
N GLU A 3 -8.60 -2.71 15.97
CA GLU A 3 -8.37 -3.93 15.15
C GLU A 3 -7.85 -3.60 13.73
N VAL A 4 -8.34 -2.52 13.11
CA VAL A 4 -7.89 -2.06 11.79
C VAL A 4 -6.43 -1.60 11.82
N GLU A 5 -6.03 -0.86 12.86
CA GLU A 5 -4.65 -0.40 13.03
C GLU A 5 -3.67 -1.58 13.14
N LYS A 6 -4.06 -2.66 13.82
CA LYS A 6 -3.25 -3.89 13.89
C LYS A 6 -3.08 -4.52 12.51
N VAL A 7 -4.14 -4.56 11.70
CA VAL A 7 -4.10 -5.06 10.31
C VAL A 7 -3.17 -4.20 9.46
N LEU A 8 -3.32 -2.88 9.51
CA LEU A 8 -2.46 -1.93 8.80
C LEU A 8 -0.98 -2.13 9.19
N TYR A 9 -0.70 -2.18 10.49
CA TYR A 9 0.67 -2.37 10.98
C TYR A 9 1.27 -3.69 10.49
N TRP A 10 0.53 -4.80 10.57
CA TRP A 10 1.01 -6.10 10.11
C TRP A 10 1.27 -6.14 8.60
N ILE A 11 0.38 -5.58 7.78
CA ILE A 11 0.51 -5.59 6.31
C ILE A 11 1.61 -4.65 5.81
N LEU A 12 1.83 -3.52 6.49
CA LEU A 12 2.74 -2.48 6.03
C LEU A 12 4.13 -2.57 6.68
N ALA A 13 4.22 -2.83 7.98
CA ALA A 13 5.48 -2.93 8.71
C ALA A 13 5.91 -4.38 8.97
N GLY A 14 4.96 -5.30 9.09
CA GLY A 14 5.22 -6.68 9.55
C GLY A 14 5.57 -7.71 8.47
N THR A 15 5.57 -7.34 7.19
CA THR A 15 5.65 -8.33 6.09
C THR A 15 6.57 -7.89 4.95
N MET A 16 7.20 -8.87 4.29
CA MET A 16 8.02 -8.61 3.10
C MET A 16 7.15 -7.95 2.01
N GLY A 17 7.60 -6.79 1.51
CA GLY A 17 6.87 -5.97 0.54
C GLY A 17 5.90 -4.93 1.13
N GLY A 18 5.90 -4.72 2.44
CA GLY A 18 4.99 -3.77 3.10
C GLY A 18 5.19 -2.33 2.63
N ILE A 19 6.43 -1.95 2.34
CA ILE A 19 6.79 -0.65 1.73
C ILE A 19 6.08 -0.45 0.39
N ASN A 20 6.06 -1.47 -0.49
CA ASN A 20 5.39 -1.35 -1.77
C ASN A 20 3.87 -1.25 -1.61
N ARG A 21 3.29 -1.98 -0.65
CA ARG A 21 1.86 -1.84 -0.30
C ARG A 21 1.54 -0.43 0.21
N ALA A 22 2.37 0.14 1.08
CA ALA A 22 2.19 1.50 1.56
C ALA A 22 2.25 2.53 0.42
N ARG A 23 3.20 2.36 -0.51
CA ARG A 23 3.31 3.20 -1.72
C ARG A 23 2.07 3.09 -2.62
N ILE A 24 1.52 1.89 -2.80
CA ILE A 24 0.29 1.68 -3.58
C ILE A 24 -0.91 2.36 -2.92
N LEU A 25 -1.10 2.17 -1.61
CA LEU A 25 -2.18 2.82 -0.87
C LEU A 25 -2.08 4.35 -0.95
N LYS A 26 -0.86 4.91 -0.83
CA LYS A 26 -0.62 6.35 -0.99
C LYS A 26 -1.01 6.87 -2.37
N GLU A 27 -0.82 6.10 -3.43
CA GLU A 27 -1.29 6.48 -4.77
C GLU A 27 -2.82 6.42 -4.89
N LEU A 28 -3.43 5.35 -4.36
CA LEU A 28 -4.88 5.14 -4.41
C LEU A 28 -5.68 6.13 -3.54
N LEU A 29 -5.11 6.60 -2.43
CA LEU A 29 -5.68 7.68 -1.61
C LEU A 29 -5.67 9.04 -2.33
N LYS A 30 -4.79 9.26 -3.31
CA LYS A 30 -4.81 10.49 -4.12
C LYS A 30 -5.90 10.43 -5.18
N LYS A 31 -6.02 9.28 -5.86
CA LYS A 31 -7.04 9.04 -6.87
C LYS A 31 -7.14 7.55 -7.22
N PRO A 32 -8.30 7.09 -7.71
CA PRO A 32 -8.45 5.75 -8.26
C PRO A 32 -7.53 5.51 -9.46
N GLN A 33 -6.93 4.33 -9.55
CA GLN A 33 -5.98 3.97 -10.60
C GLN A 33 -6.05 2.49 -10.97
N ASN A 34 -5.73 2.16 -12.22
CA ASN A 34 -5.56 0.77 -12.64
C ASN A 34 -4.12 0.27 -12.40
N THR A 35 -3.93 -1.05 -12.47
CA THR A 35 -2.63 -1.71 -12.23
C THR A 35 -1.50 -1.12 -13.09
N ASN A 36 -1.77 -0.81 -14.36
CA ASN A 36 -0.78 -0.23 -15.29
C ASN A 36 -0.34 1.17 -14.86
N GLN A 37 -1.27 2.01 -14.41
CA GLN A 37 -0.97 3.36 -13.93
C GLN A 37 -0.13 3.31 -12.66
N ILE A 38 -0.50 2.45 -11.71
CA ILE A 38 0.25 2.28 -10.46
C ILE A 38 1.66 1.76 -10.74
N SER A 39 1.80 0.77 -11.65
CA SER A 39 3.10 0.24 -12.08
C SER A 39 4.01 1.32 -12.64
N LYS A 40 3.50 2.18 -13.52
CA LYS A 40 4.26 3.30 -14.09
C LYS A 40 4.63 4.35 -13.04
N ASN A 41 3.69 4.70 -12.16
CA ASN A 41 3.92 5.74 -11.15
C ASN A 41 4.95 5.31 -10.09
N LEU A 42 4.98 4.01 -9.76
CA LEU A 42 5.86 3.48 -8.73
C LEU A 42 7.15 2.87 -9.27
N ASP A 43 7.31 2.80 -10.60
CA ASP A 43 8.41 2.12 -11.28
C ASP A 43 8.59 0.68 -10.78
N LEU A 44 7.49 -0.09 -10.84
CA LEU A 44 7.43 -1.48 -10.39
C LEU A 44 6.80 -2.36 -11.47
N ASP A 45 7.25 -3.62 -11.56
CA ASP A 45 6.67 -4.59 -12.50
C ASP A 45 5.16 -4.80 -12.27
N PHE A 46 4.44 -5.02 -13.36
CA PHE A 46 3.00 -5.21 -13.36
C PHE A 46 2.57 -6.36 -12.44
N LYS A 47 3.28 -7.51 -12.45
CA LYS A 47 2.93 -8.67 -11.60
C LYS A 47 3.20 -8.37 -10.13
N THR A 48 4.23 -7.56 -9.83
CA THR A 48 4.49 -7.08 -8.47
C THR A 48 3.32 -6.24 -7.96
N ILE A 49 2.83 -5.28 -8.75
CA ILE A 49 1.65 -4.48 -8.37
C ILE A 49 0.42 -5.36 -8.23
N GLN A 50 0.16 -6.26 -9.18
CA GLN A 50 -0.99 -7.16 -9.16
C GLN A 50 -1.00 -8.03 -7.89
N TYR A 51 0.15 -8.58 -7.49
CA TYR A 51 0.29 -9.34 -6.26
C TYR A 51 -0.06 -8.47 -5.04
N HIS A 52 0.50 -7.26 -4.94
CA HIS A 52 0.23 -6.38 -3.82
C HIS A 52 -1.23 -5.91 -3.74
N LEU A 53 -1.85 -5.60 -4.88
CA LEU A 53 -3.27 -5.25 -4.94
C LEU A 53 -4.15 -6.42 -4.45
N GLY A 54 -3.83 -7.66 -4.82
CA GLY A 54 -4.56 -8.83 -4.31
C GLY A 54 -4.43 -9.01 -2.79
N VAL A 55 -3.24 -8.76 -2.23
CA VAL A 55 -3.05 -8.78 -0.77
C VAL A 55 -3.85 -7.67 -0.09
N LEU A 56 -3.83 -6.46 -0.63
CA LEU A 56 -4.56 -5.32 -0.09
C LEU A 56 -6.08 -5.53 -0.17
N GLU A 57 -6.57 -6.08 -1.28
CA GLU A 57 -7.99 -6.38 -1.50
C GLU A 57 -8.48 -7.43 -0.52
N LYS A 58 -7.73 -8.53 -0.34
CA LYS A 58 -8.06 -9.60 0.61
C LYS A 58 -8.21 -9.09 2.04
N ASN A 59 -7.52 -8.01 2.39
CA ASN A 59 -7.57 -7.40 3.72
C ASN A 59 -8.50 -6.18 3.78
N GLY A 60 -9.29 -5.93 2.73
CA GLY A 60 -10.32 -4.89 2.71
C GLY A 60 -9.77 -3.46 2.64
N LEU A 61 -8.49 -3.28 2.29
CA LEU A 61 -7.86 -1.95 2.21
C LEU A 61 -8.08 -1.28 0.85
N VAL A 62 -8.31 -2.08 -0.19
CA VAL A 62 -8.67 -1.60 -1.53
C VAL A 62 -9.85 -2.38 -2.08
N THR A 63 -10.58 -1.76 -2.99
CA THR A 63 -11.61 -2.41 -3.81
C THR A 63 -11.39 -2.04 -5.28
N TYR A 64 -12.12 -2.68 -6.20
CA TYR A 64 -12.07 -2.32 -7.61
C TYR A 64 -13.44 -2.29 -8.28
N LYS A 65 -13.52 -1.56 -9.39
CA LYS A 65 -14.63 -1.62 -10.35
C LYS A 65 -14.09 -1.98 -11.74
N GLY A 66 -14.97 -2.52 -12.60
CA GLY A 66 -14.63 -3.01 -13.93
C GLY A 66 -14.32 -4.51 -13.97
N GLY A 67 -14.13 -5.07 -15.17
CA GLY A 67 -13.92 -6.50 -15.40
C GLY A 67 -12.65 -6.81 -16.21
N GLY A 68 -11.93 -7.87 -15.83
CA GLY A 68 -10.68 -8.29 -16.48
C GLY A 68 -9.44 -7.55 -15.97
N GLY A 69 -8.32 -8.27 -15.78
CA GLY A 69 -7.15 -7.80 -15.00
C GLY A 69 -6.58 -6.42 -15.37
N PHE A 70 -6.67 -6.00 -16.63
CA PHE A 70 -6.16 -4.69 -17.09
C PHE A 70 -7.17 -3.54 -16.99
N ALA A 71 -8.48 -3.84 -16.93
CA ALA A 71 -9.54 -2.85 -16.85
C ALA A 71 -10.07 -2.65 -15.42
N LYS A 72 -9.49 -3.34 -14.43
CA LYS A 72 -9.77 -3.09 -13.02
C LYS A 72 -9.24 -1.71 -12.62
N LEU A 73 -10.16 -0.84 -12.21
CA LEU A 73 -9.85 0.43 -11.58
C LEU A 73 -9.93 0.24 -10.07
N TYR A 74 -8.84 0.47 -9.35
CA TYR A 74 -8.74 0.26 -7.90
C TYR A 74 -9.00 1.56 -7.13
N PHE A 75 -9.53 1.42 -5.93
CA PHE A 75 -9.93 2.49 -5.01
C PHE A 75 -9.47 2.13 -3.59
N ALA A 76 -9.12 3.14 -2.79
CA ALA A 76 -9.09 2.98 -1.34
C ALA A 76 -10.51 2.65 -0.83
N THR A 77 -10.61 1.83 0.21
CA THR A 77 -11.91 1.57 0.86
C THR A 77 -12.19 2.63 1.92
N GLN A 78 -13.47 2.79 2.27
CA GLN A 78 -13.87 3.64 3.40
C GLN A 78 -13.13 3.27 4.68
N MET A 79 -12.91 1.96 4.93
CA MET A 79 -12.15 1.49 6.09
C MET A 79 -10.73 2.06 6.14
N LEU A 80 -10.03 2.17 5.00
CA LEU A 80 -8.72 2.80 4.96
C LEU A 80 -8.82 4.33 5.13
N GLU A 81 -9.80 4.97 4.50
CA GLU A 81 -10.01 6.42 4.60
C GLU A 81 -10.33 6.86 6.03
N ASP A 82 -11.16 6.10 6.75
CA ASP A 82 -11.52 6.35 8.14
C ASP A 82 -10.33 6.20 9.11
N HIS A 83 -9.26 5.49 8.68
CA HIS A 83 -8.05 5.24 9.48
C HIS A 83 -6.79 5.85 8.81
N ILE A 84 -6.97 6.95 8.09
CA ILE A 84 -5.89 7.60 7.34
C ILE A 84 -4.77 8.12 8.25
N GLU A 85 -5.11 8.56 9.47
CA GLU A 85 -4.14 9.02 10.47
C GLU A 85 -3.21 7.87 10.88
N SER A 86 -3.77 6.73 11.28
CA SER A 86 -2.99 5.54 11.63
C SER A 86 -2.14 5.05 10.46
N PHE A 87 -2.64 5.14 9.22
CA PHE A 87 -1.86 4.82 8.03
C PHE A 87 -0.64 5.74 7.87
N HIS A 88 -0.81 7.06 8.09
CA HIS A 88 0.28 8.02 8.01
C HIS A 88 1.34 7.81 9.09
N ASP A 89 0.93 7.55 10.34
CA ASP A 89 1.85 7.27 11.45
C ASP A 89 2.72 6.05 11.14
N ILE A 90 2.10 4.96 10.68
CA ILE A 90 2.81 3.73 10.30
C ILE A 90 3.76 3.98 9.13
N LEU A 91 3.36 4.81 8.16
CA LEU A 91 4.20 5.14 7.02
C LEU A 91 5.45 5.92 7.46
N GLU A 92 5.29 6.90 8.34
CA GLU A 92 6.40 7.68 8.91
C GLU A 92 7.39 6.77 9.65
N ASP A 93 6.89 5.87 10.50
CA ASP A 93 7.69 4.88 11.21
C ASP A 93 8.53 4.00 10.26
N ILE A 94 7.92 3.53 9.17
CA ILE A 94 8.61 2.73 8.15
C ILE A 94 9.71 3.56 7.47
N GLU A 95 9.41 4.79 7.07
CA GLU A 95 10.35 5.68 6.40
C GLU A 95 11.55 6.01 7.29
N GLU A 96 11.32 6.30 8.57
CA GLU A 96 12.39 6.50 9.55
C GLU A 96 13.29 5.28 9.70
N GLN A 97 12.71 4.09 9.83
CA GLN A 97 13.47 2.85 9.96
C GLN A 97 14.34 2.58 8.73
N LEU A 98 13.83 2.88 7.53
CA LEU A 98 14.59 2.78 6.29
C LEU A 98 15.78 3.76 6.26
N GLN A 99 15.58 5.00 6.70
CA GLN A 99 16.65 5.99 6.79
C GLN A 99 17.73 5.57 7.80
N LYS A 100 17.33 5.07 8.97
CA LYS A 100 18.25 4.55 10.00
C LYS A 100 19.08 3.39 9.46
N LYS A 101 18.48 2.45 8.71
CA LYS A 101 19.21 1.34 8.06
C LYS A 101 20.21 1.84 7.00
N LYS A 102 19.82 2.77 6.12
CA LYS A 102 20.71 3.36 5.11
C LYS A 102 21.94 4.05 5.73
N LYS A 103 21.77 4.72 6.87
CA LYS A 103 22.89 5.37 7.62
C LYS A 103 23.85 4.35 8.24
N LYS A 104 23.36 3.18 8.68
CA LYS A 104 24.21 2.11 9.24
C LYS A 104 25.03 1.37 8.18
N VAL A 105 24.51 1.19 6.97
CA VAL A 105 25.22 0.50 5.87
C VAL A 105 26.33 1.37 5.25
N LYS A 106 26.25 2.70 5.41
CA LYS A 106 27.25 3.66 4.90
C LYS A 106 28.40 3.93 5.90
N LYS A 107 28.37 3.33 7.09
CA LYS A 107 29.44 3.37 8.10
C LYS A 107 30.16 2.04 8.12
#